data_AF-A0A1C4YDU3-F1
#
_entry.id   AF-A0A1C4YDU3-F1
#
_cell.length_a   1.000
_cell.length_b   1.000
_cell.length_c   1.000
_cell.angle_alpha   90.00
_cell.angle_beta   90.00
_cell.angle_gamma   90.00
#
_symmetry.space_group_name_H-M   'P 1'
#
loop_
_entity.id
_entity.type
_entity.pdbx_description
1 polymer ?
#
loop_
_entity_poly.entity_id
_entity_poly.type
_entity_poly.pdbx_seq_one_letter_code
_entity_poly.pdbx_strand_id
1 'polypeptide(L)'
;MKESTWKQVTITYPGQDRQERERHAVPHLRHLLPAAETSGLITSWWFIRKGAWRIRYLPTPPHDGRDPVHRLLTDAVTWTTDIYEPEIHAFGGPDAMNAAHTLFHHDSHHLLTYLHTPPVDRRERSLTLCTALMRAAGLDLNEQGDVWARVAQQRAEHLTRPTTPHTWEAYIGKVRHLLLGSPRDTRDWQAGFDNAGTALRHLRETGRLTRGLRAVIAEHVIFHWNRLGLPATTQATLAQAATDAIFGSAPALPRR
;
A
#
# COMPACT_ATOMS: atom_id res chain seq x y z
N MET A 1 14.46 -4.35 23.69
CA MET A 1 13.77 -3.76 22.52
C MET A 1 13.42 -2.32 22.87
N LYS A 2 13.88 -1.32 22.10
CA LYS A 2 13.32 0.03 22.25
C LYS A 2 11.89 -0.02 21.72
N GLU A 3 10.93 0.38 22.55
CA GLU A 3 9.54 0.55 22.11
C GLU A 3 9.51 1.54 20.94
N SER A 4 8.66 1.24 19.95
CA SER A 4 8.47 2.14 18.82
C SER A 4 7.91 3.47 19.33
N THR A 5 8.50 4.59 18.91
CA THR A 5 8.01 5.93 19.25
C THR A 5 6.69 6.28 18.53
N TRP A 6 6.34 5.47 17.53
CA TRP A 6 5.06 5.55 16.84
C TRP A 6 3.90 5.19 17.76
N LYS A 7 2.80 5.93 17.62
CA LYS A 7 1.52 5.67 18.28
C LYS A 7 0.52 5.11 17.27
N GLN A 8 -0.49 4.39 17.78
CA GLN A 8 -1.58 3.85 16.96
C GLN A 8 -2.94 4.08 17.63
N VAL A 9 -3.90 4.50 16.81
CA VAL A 9 -5.33 4.49 17.15
C VAL A 9 -6.06 3.70 16.08
N THR A 10 -6.99 2.84 16.50
CA THR A 10 -7.87 2.11 15.59
C THR A 10 -9.25 2.76 15.61
N ILE A 11 -9.68 3.28 14.47
CA ILE A 11 -10.96 3.99 14.31
C ILE A 11 -11.95 3.10 13.56
N THR A 12 -13.14 2.93 14.14
CA THR A 12 -14.29 2.28 13.51
C THR A 12 -15.21 3.36 12.96
N TYR A 13 -15.07 3.63 11.66
CA TYR A 13 -15.95 4.56 10.96
C TYR A 13 -17.35 3.96 10.71
N PRO A 14 -18.41 4.77 10.75
CA PRO A 14 -19.76 4.30 10.45
C PRO A 14 -19.88 3.89 8.98
N GLY A 15 -20.78 2.94 8.70
CA GLY A 15 -21.07 2.46 7.35
C GLY A 15 -21.26 0.94 7.28
N GLN A 16 -22.25 0.53 6.49
CA GLN A 16 -22.60 -0.86 6.24
C GLN A 16 -21.60 -1.53 5.31
N ASP A 17 -21.01 -0.76 4.40
CA ASP A 17 -19.99 -1.23 3.46
C ASP A 17 -18.68 -0.41 3.52
N ARG A 18 -17.72 -0.81 2.69
CA ARG A 18 -16.39 -0.17 2.64
C ARG A 18 -16.43 1.24 2.06
N GLN A 19 -17.36 1.52 1.16
CA GLN A 19 -17.49 2.82 0.49
C GLN A 19 -18.10 3.85 1.44
N GLU A 20 -19.13 3.48 2.19
CA GLU A 20 -19.71 4.33 3.24
C GLU A 20 -18.66 4.67 4.30
N ARG A 21 -17.93 3.66 4.80
CA ARG A 21 -16.84 3.90 5.76
C ARG A 21 -15.77 4.83 5.21
N GLU A 22 -15.43 4.70 3.93
CA GLU A 22 -14.46 5.58 3.26
C GLU A 22 -14.98 7.03 3.16
N ARG A 23 -16.28 7.24 2.87
CA ARG A 23 -16.90 8.58 2.82
C ARG A 23 -16.83 9.32 4.15
N HIS A 24 -16.82 8.60 5.28
CA HIS A 24 -16.61 9.19 6.60
C HIS A 24 -15.11 9.33 6.94
N ALA A 25 -14.30 8.32 6.61
CA ALA A 25 -12.89 8.28 6.95
C ALA A 25 -12.05 9.35 6.23
N VAL A 26 -12.23 9.48 4.92
CA VAL A 26 -11.37 10.33 4.10
C VAL A 26 -11.49 11.81 4.49
N PRO A 27 -12.68 12.42 4.61
CA PRO A 27 -12.80 13.81 5.05
C PRO A 27 -12.21 14.04 6.46
N HIS A 28 -12.47 13.12 7.39
CA HIS A 28 -11.97 13.20 8.76
C HIS A 28 -10.42 13.24 8.79
N LEU A 29 -9.78 12.27 8.16
CA LEU A 29 -8.31 12.16 8.17
C LEU A 29 -7.64 13.24 7.31
N ARG A 30 -8.24 13.60 6.16
CA ARG A 30 -7.70 14.62 5.25
C ARG A 30 -7.63 15.99 5.89
N HIS A 31 -8.59 16.31 6.77
CA HIS A 31 -8.58 17.57 7.50
C HIS A 31 -7.55 17.57 8.63
N LEU A 32 -7.53 16.50 9.44
CA LEU A 32 -6.77 16.47 10.69
C LEU A 32 -5.28 16.21 10.51
N LEU A 33 -4.89 15.18 9.75
CA LEU A 33 -3.49 14.71 9.75
C LEU A 33 -2.52 15.70 9.10
N PRO A 34 -2.80 16.27 7.91
CA PRO A 34 -1.94 17.31 7.34
C PRO A 34 -1.87 18.58 8.21
N ALA A 35 -2.96 18.94 8.90
CA ALA A 35 -2.98 20.10 9.80
C ALA A 35 -2.16 19.86 11.08
N ALA A 36 -2.24 18.66 11.65
CA ALA A 36 -1.44 18.26 12.81
C ALA A 36 0.06 18.22 12.48
N GLU A 37 0.41 17.79 11.27
CA GLU A 37 1.79 17.84 10.79
C GLU A 37 2.27 19.27 10.53
N THR A 38 1.48 20.09 9.83
CA THR A 38 1.82 21.49 9.54
C THR A 38 1.99 22.32 10.82
N SER A 39 1.23 22.01 11.87
CA SER A 39 1.37 22.63 13.20
C SER A 39 2.50 22.05 14.05
N GLY A 40 3.23 21.06 13.54
CA GLY A 40 4.38 20.47 14.20
C GLY A 40 4.04 19.51 15.35
N LEU A 41 2.80 19.04 15.46
CA LEU A 41 2.39 18.08 16.50
C LEU A 41 2.89 16.65 16.21
N ILE A 42 2.99 16.32 14.91
CA ILE A 42 3.50 15.05 14.41
C ILE A 42 4.49 15.30 13.28
N THR A 43 5.39 14.34 13.08
CA THR A 43 6.43 14.39 12.02
C THR A 43 6.18 13.40 10.90
N SER A 44 5.35 12.39 11.14
CA SER A 44 5.00 11.38 10.15
C SER A 44 3.73 10.67 10.56
N TRP A 45 2.97 10.21 9.57
CA TRP A 45 1.71 9.51 9.79
C TRP A 45 1.32 8.70 8.57
N TRP A 46 0.60 7.62 8.79
CA TRP A 46 -0.03 6.83 7.75
C TRP A 46 -1.21 6.06 8.31
N PHE A 47 -2.05 5.52 7.43
CA PHE A 47 -3.20 4.71 7.82
C PHE A 47 -3.20 3.39 7.10
N ILE A 48 -3.88 2.36 7.65
CA ILE A 48 -4.17 1.13 6.92
C ILE A 48 -5.57 0.61 7.21
N ARG A 49 -6.20 0.03 6.19
CA ARG A 49 -7.56 -0.50 6.25
C ARG A 49 -7.51 -2.01 6.47
N LYS A 50 -7.96 -2.48 7.63
CA LYS A 50 -8.11 -3.91 7.96
C LYS A 50 -9.42 -4.13 8.72
N GLY A 51 -10.54 -3.78 8.08
CA GLY A 51 -11.84 -3.64 8.75
C GLY A 51 -11.98 -2.24 9.34
N ALA A 52 -11.62 -2.08 10.61
CA ALA A 52 -11.35 -0.76 11.19
C ALA A 52 -10.08 -0.15 10.57
N TRP A 53 -9.95 1.16 10.64
CA TRP A 53 -8.80 1.88 10.11
C TRP A 53 -7.79 2.11 11.22
N ARG A 54 -6.57 1.62 11.03
CA ARG A 54 -5.47 1.85 11.96
C ARG A 54 -4.72 3.09 11.51
N ILE A 55 -4.69 4.12 12.35
CA ILE A 55 -3.97 5.36 12.13
C ILE A 55 -2.69 5.28 12.95
N ARG A 56 -1.55 5.37 12.30
CA ARG A 56 -0.22 5.31 12.90
C ARG A 56 0.43 6.67 12.72
N TYR A 57 0.97 7.26 13.78
CA TYR A 57 1.59 8.58 13.73
C TYR A 57 2.77 8.69 14.68
N LEU A 58 3.69 9.60 14.38
CA LEU A 58 4.91 9.86 15.14
C LEU A 58 4.85 11.26 15.76
N PRO A 59 4.58 11.39 17.07
CA PRO A 59 4.54 12.67 17.76
C PRO A 59 5.90 13.39 17.72
N THR A 60 5.89 14.72 17.63
CA THR A 60 7.10 15.54 17.70
C THR A 60 7.64 15.60 19.14
N PRO A 61 8.92 15.31 19.39
CA PRO A 61 9.55 15.52 20.70
C PRO A 61 9.87 17.01 20.99
N PRO A 62 9.96 17.44 22.25
CA PRO A 62 9.48 16.76 23.45
C PRO A 62 7.96 16.99 23.59
N HIS A 63 7.20 15.92 23.79
CA HIS A 63 5.82 16.04 24.23
C HIS A 63 5.79 15.78 25.74
N ASP A 64 5.04 16.59 26.46
CA ASP A 64 4.85 16.65 27.91
C ASP A 64 4.10 15.44 28.50
N GLY A 65 4.26 14.27 27.86
CA GLY A 65 3.61 13.00 28.21
C GLY A 65 2.19 12.85 27.67
N ARG A 66 1.48 13.95 27.33
CA ARG A 66 0.15 13.88 26.74
C ARG A 66 0.25 13.86 25.22
N ASP A 67 -0.32 12.84 24.60
CA ASP A 67 -0.38 12.75 23.14
C ASP A 67 -1.25 13.89 22.57
N PRO A 68 -0.67 14.85 21.83
CA PRO A 68 -1.39 16.04 21.39
C PRO A 68 -2.39 15.76 20.26
N VAL A 69 -2.21 14.65 19.52
CA VAL A 69 -3.05 14.30 18.36
C VAL A 69 -4.11 13.27 18.71
N HIS A 70 -3.93 12.53 19.81
CA HIS A 70 -4.87 11.49 20.22
C HIS A 70 -6.31 11.99 20.34
N ARG A 71 -6.57 13.07 21.10
CA ARG A 71 -7.93 13.64 21.22
C ARG A 71 -8.47 14.14 19.89
N LEU A 72 -7.65 14.85 19.11
CA LEU A 72 -8.03 15.34 17.78
C LEU A 72 -8.52 14.23 16.85
N LEU A 73 -7.90 13.05 16.90
CA LEU A 73 -8.29 11.89 16.11
C LEU A 73 -9.52 11.15 16.63
N THR A 74 -9.89 11.34 17.90
CA THR A 74 -10.81 10.45 18.61
C THR A 74 -12.10 11.10 19.10
N ASP A 75 -12.15 12.43 19.20
CA ASP A 75 -13.23 13.18 19.86
C ASP A 75 -14.64 12.91 19.29
N ALA A 76 -14.77 12.52 18.01
CA ALA A 76 -16.05 12.33 17.34
C ALA A 76 -16.23 10.94 16.67
N VAL A 77 -15.41 9.96 17.04
CA VAL A 77 -15.40 8.63 16.40
C VAL A 77 -15.33 7.50 17.41
N THR A 78 -15.82 6.32 17.05
CA THR A 78 -15.58 5.12 17.85
C THR A 78 -14.16 4.63 17.64
N TRP A 79 -13.39 4.45 18.71
CA TRP A 79 -11.98 4.09 18.61
C TRP A 79 -11.53 3.11 19.71
N THR A 80 -10.39 2.47 19.47
CA THR A 80 -9.62 1.70 20.45
C THR A 80 -8.11 1.98 20.29
N THR A 81 -7.34 1.74 21.34
CA THR A 81 -5.87 1.82 21.32
C THR A 81 -5.24 0.43 21.28
N ASP A 82 -4.05 0.37 20.71
CA ASP A 82 -3.23 -0.84 20.64
C ASP A 82 -1.76 -0.44 20.49
N ILE A 83 -0.85 -1.34 20.86
CA ILE A 83 0.59 -1.13 20.72
C ILE A 83 0.94 -1.28 19.24
N TYR A 84 1.70 -0.33 18.68
CA TYR A 84 2.15 -0.48 17.31
C TYR A 84 3.42 -1.37 17.23
N GLU A 85 3.23 -2.57 16.69
CA GLU A 85 4.31 -3.46 16.32
C GLU A 85 4.59 -3.37 14.79
N PRO A 86 5.71 -2.75 14.38
CA PRO A 86 6.07 -2.71 12.97
C PRO A 86 6.41 -4.11 12.44
N GLU A 87 5.97 -4.40 11.22
CA GLU A 87 6.19 -5.67 10.53
C GLU A 87 7.65 -5.83 10.02
N ILE A 88 8.64 -5.57 10.87
CA ILE A 88 10.08 -5.48 10.55
C ILE A 88 10.57 -6.67 9.72
N HIS A 89 10.22 -7.89 10.13
CA HIS A 89 10.65 -9.10 9.42
C HIS A 89 10.05 -9.19 8.02
N ALA A 90 8.76 -8.86 7.87
CA ALA A 90 8.07 -8.90 6.58
C ALA A 90 8.66 -7.87 5.60
N PHE A 91 9.03 -6.69 6.11
CA PHE A 91 9.62 -5.61 5.33
C PHE A 91 11.13 -5.72 5.14
N GLY A 92 11.78 -6.77 5.63
CA GLY A 92 13.20 -7.03 5.33
C GLY A 92 14.19 -6.28 6.21
N GLY A 93 13.82 -5.99 7.46
CA GLY A 93 14.69 -5.44 8.49
C GLY A 93 14.34 -4.00 8.87
N PRO A 94 14.97 -3.47 9.94
CA PRO A 94 14.63 -2.13 10.48
C PRO A 94 14.79 -1.01 9.44
N ASP A 95 15.85 -1.05 8.63
CA ASP A 95 16.12 -0.01 7.63
C ASP A 95 15.12 -0.02 6.49
N ALA A 96 14.72 -1.21 6.04
CA ALA A 96 13.71 -1.37 5.02
C ALA A 96 12.31 -1.02 5.55
N MET A 97 12.05 -1.27 6.83
CA MET A 97 10.83 -0.80 7.51
C MET A 97 10.79 0.74 7.59
N ASN A 98 11.92 1.41 7.84
CA ASN A 98 12.01 2.88 7.79
C ASN A 98 11.69 3.41 6.38
N ALA A 99 12.25 2.79 5.33
CA ALA A 99 11.92 3.13 3.94
C ALA A 99 10.42 2.92 3.65
N ALA A 100 9.82 1.83 4.17
CA ALA A 100 8.40 1.58 4.07
C ALA A 100 7.57 2.64 4.80
N HIS A 101 7.95 3.07 6.01
CA HIS A 101 7.27 4.16 6.73
C HIS A 101 7.33 5.48 5.97
N THR A 102 8.48 5.85 5.42
CA THR A 102 8.62 7.04 4.57
C THR A 102 7.69 6.98 3.37
N LEU A 103 7.67 5.85 2.65
CA LEU A 103 6.72 5.66 1.56
C LEU A 103 5.28 5.72 2.04
N PHE A 104 4.97 5.08 3.17
CA PHE A 104 3.60 4.99 3.64
C PHE A 104 3.03 6.34 3.99
N HIS A 105 3.84 7.18 4.62
CA HIS A 105 3.50 8.55 4.90
C HIS A 105 3.25 9.36 3.63
N HIS A 106 4.22 9.37 2.71
CA HIS A 106 4.08 10.09 1.44
C HIS A 106 2.87 9.62 0.62
N ASP A 107 2.68 8.31 0.49
CA ASP A 107 1.53 7.70 -0.20
C ASP A 107 0.21 8.04 0.50
N SER A 108 0.18 8.09 1.83
CA SER A 108 -1.03 8.44 2.59
C SER A 108 -1.49 9.90 2.36
N HIS A 109 -0.58 10.87 2.17
CA HIS A 109 -0.95 12.24 1.76
C HIS A 109 -1.70 12.26 0.43
N HIS A 110 -1.13 11.63 -0.58
CA HIS A 110 -1.73 11.58 -1.91
C HIS A 110 -3.02 10.78 -1.90
N LEU A 111 -3.08 9.66 -1.17
CA LEU A 111 -4.28 8.83 -1.06
C LEU A 111 -5.46 9.61 -0.48
N LEU A 112 -5.29 10.37 0.61
CA LEU A 112 -6.41 11.12 1.19
C LEU A 112 -6.97 12.18 0.23
N THR A 113 -6.11 12.83 -0.55
CA THR A 113 -6.55 13.78 -1.58
C THR A 113 -7.23 13.06 -2.75
N TYR A 114 -6.60 12.00 -3.25
CA TYR A 114 -7.08 11.20 -4.37
C TYR A 114 -8.43 10.52 -4.10
N LEU A 115 -8.64 10.03 -2.87
CA LEU A 115 -9.86 9.34 -2.46
C LEU A 115 -11.00 10.29 -2.07
N HIS A 116 -10.73 11.59 -1.91
CA HIS A 116 -11.75 12.56 -1.52
C HIS A 116 -12.83 12.72 -2.60
N THR A 117 -12.42 12.66 -3.86
CA THR A 117 -13.30 12.54 -5.02
C THR A 117 -13.37 11.08 -5.45
N PRO A 118 -14.55 10.50 -5.75
CA PRO A 118 -14.67 9.10 -6.16
C PRO A 118 -13.76 8.79 -7.36
N PRO A 119 -12.65 8.05 -7.16
CA PRO A 119 -11.68 7.88 -8.22
C PRO A 119 -12.12 6.79 -9.19
N VAL A 120 -11.86 7.01 -10.48
CA VAL A 120 -12.25 6.08 -11.55
C VAL A 120 -11.13 5.11 -11.96
N ASP A 121 -9.90 5.32 -11.48
CA ASP A 121 -8.68 4.68 -12.00
C ASP A 121 -7.79 4.04 -10.92
N ARG A 122 -8.37 3.58 -9.80
CA ARG A 122 -7.59 3.01 -8.67
C ARG A 122 -6.64 1.90 -9.13
N ARG A 123 -7.11 1.03 -10.02
CA ARG A 123 -6.38 -0.16 -10.45
C ARG A 123 -5.18 0.25 -11.30
N GLU A 124 -5.43 1.05 -12.32
CA GLU A 124 -4.47 1.58 -13.28
C GLU A 124 -3.37 2.36 -12.59
N ARG A 125 -3.77 3.26 -11.69
CA ARG A 125 -2.86 4.07 -10.89
C ARG A 125 -1.98 3.22 -9.99
N SER A 126 -2.57 2.25 -9.30
CA SER A 126 -1.79 1.36 -8.42
C SER A 126 -0.79 0.48 -9.18
N LEU A 127 -1.15 -0.03 -10.35
CA LEU A 127 -0.24 -0.80 -11.20
C LEU A 127 0.94 0.07 -11.62
N THR A 128 0.67 1.31 -12.00
CA THR A 128 1.69 2.28 -12.41
C THR A 128 2.67 2.60 -11.28
N LEU A 129 2.17 2.94 -10.09
CA LEU A 129 3.00 3.29 -8.92
C LEU A 129 3.83 2.08 -8.42
N CYS A 130 3.21 0.91 -8.31
CA CYS A 130 3.90 -0.31 -7.91
C CYS A 130 4.97 -0.74 -8.93
N THR A 131 4.72 -0.54 -10.23
CA THR A 131 5.71 -0.80 -11.28
C THR A 131 6.88 0.18 -11.19
N ALA A 132 6.63 1.46 -10.89
CA ALA A 132 7.68 2.45 -10.66
C ALA A 132 8.60 2.05 -9.50
N LEU A 133 8.02 1.64 -8.36
CA LEU A 133 8.76 1.08 -7.21
C LEU A 133 9.67 -0.09 -7.61
N MET A 134 9.14 -1.05 -8.39
CA MET A 134 9.92 -2.21 -8.83
C MET A 134 11.07 -1.82 -9.78
N ARG A 135 10.81 -0.91 -10.73
CA ARG A 135 11.83 -0.42 -11.68
C ARG A 135 12.93 0.34 -10.93
N ALA A 136 12.57 1.22 -10.00
CA ALA A 136 13.54 1.95 -9.18
C ALA A 136 14.33 1.02 -8.22
N ALA A 137 13.73 -0.09 -7.80
CA ALA A 137 14.43 -1.15 -7.07
C ALA A 137 15.41 -1.96 -7.95
N GLY A 138 15.48 -1.67 -9.25
CA GLY A 138 16.37 -2.33 -10.20
C GLY A 138 15.93 -3.76 -10.53
N LEU A 139 14.62 -4.04 -10.51
CA LEU A 139 14.08 -5.33 -10.93
C LEU A 139 13.89 -5.37 -12.45
N ASP A 140 14.39 -6.43 -13.09
CA ASP A 140 14.06 -6.71 -14.49
C ASP A 140 12.59 -7.15 -14.67
N LEU A 141 12.16 -7.34 -15.92
CA LEU A 141 10.76 -7.67 -16.21
C LEU A 141 10.33 -9.02 -15.61
N ASN A 142 11.19 -10.03 -15.58
CA ASN A 142 10.87 -11.34 -15.00
C ASN A 142 10.83 -11.25 -13.46
N GLU A 143 11.72 -10.48 -12.86
CA GLU A 143 11.71 -10.21 -11.43
C GLU A 143 10.46 -9.43 -11.00
N GLN A 144 10.00 -8.48 -11.82
CA GLN A 144 8.70 -7.81 -11.64
C GLN A 144 7.56 -8.83 -11.72
N GLY A 145 7.58 -9.74 -12.69
CA GLY A 145 6.63 -10.85 -12.80
C GLY A 145 6.56 -11.71 -11.54
N ASP A 146 7.71 -12.05 -10.96
CA ASP A 146 7.77 -12.83 -9.71
C ASP A 146 7.18 -12.08 -8.51
N VAL A 147 7.33 -10.75 -8.44
CA VAL A 147 6.64 -9.95 -7.40
C VAL A 147 5.12 -10.09 -7.55
N TRP A 148 4.58 -9.93 -8.77
CA TRP A 148 3.16 -10.11 -9.02
C TRP A 148 2.68 -11.52 -8.69
N ALA A 149 3.48 -12.54 -9.03
CA ALA A 149 3.18 -13.94 -8.69
C ALA A 149 3.10 -14.18 -7.18
N ARG A 150 4.01 -13.57 -6.39
CA ARG A 150 3.96 -13.64 -4.92
C ARG A 150 2.70 -12.98 -4.36
N VAL A 151 2.32 -11.81 -4.89
CA VAL A 151 1.08 -11.13 -4.47
C VAL A 151 -0.13 -11.98 -4.82
N ALA A 152 -0.16 -12.59 -6.01
CA ALA A 152 -1.22 -13.50 -6.44
C ALA A 152 -1.32 -14.71 -5.50
N GLN A 153 -0.19 -15.32 -5.14
CA GLN A 153 -0.12 -16.44 -4.21
C GLN A 153 -0.65 -16.05 -2.81
N GLN A 154 -0.26 -14.89 -2.28
CA GLN A 154 -0.75 -14.36 -0.99
C GLN A 154 -2.24 -14.01 -1.01
N ARG A 155 -2.88 -13.97 -2.19
CA ARG A 155 -4.30 -13.65 -2.38
C ARG A 155 -5.08 -14.79 -3.05
N ALA A 156 -4.48 -15.98 -3.17
CA ALA A 156 -5.03 -17.08 -3.96
C ALA A 156 -6.43 -17.52 -3.47
N GLU A 157 -6.68 -17.48 -2.17
CA GLU A 157 -7.98 -17.84 -1.58
C GLU A 157 -9.13 -16.91 -2.01
N HIS A 158 -8.82 -15.70 -2.49
CA HIS A 158 -9.80 -14.73 -2.97
C HIS A 158 -9.93 -14.71 -4.49
N LEU A 159 -9.16 -15.54 -5.20
CA LEU A 159 -9.18 -15.55 -6.65
C LEU A 159 -10.50 -16.16 -7.14
N THR A 160 -11.35 -15.32 -7.74
CA THR A 160 -12.51 -15.77 -8.51
C THR A 160 -12.08 -15.97 -9.95
N ARG A 161 -12.21 -17.19 -10.49
CA ARG A 161 -11.89 -17.46 -11.89
C ARG A 161 -12.78 -16.62 -12.82
N PRO A 162 -12.24 -16.02 -13.89
CA PRO A 162 -13.04 -15.32 -14.89
C PRO A 162 -14.08 -16.25 -15.51
N THR A 163 -15.25 -15.69 -15.84
CA THR A 163 -16.38 -16.44 -16.40
C THR A 163 -16.10 -16.93 -17.83
N THR A 164 -15.22 -16.27 -18.59
CA THR A 164 -14.83 -16.69 -19.96
C THR A 164 -13.36 -16.40 -20.30
N PRO A 165 -12.68 -17.23 -21.10
CA PRO A 165 -11.28 -17.01 -21.52
C PRO A 165 -11.05 -15.70 -22.30
N HIS A 166 -11.94 -15.36 -23.24
CA HIS A 166 -11.79 -14.15 -24.08
C HIS A 166 -11.81 -12.85 -23.25
N THR A 167 -12.63 -12.80 -22.19
CA THR A 167 -12.66 -11.62 -21.30
C THR A 167 -11.38 -11.51 -20.47
N TRP A 168 -10.74 -12.63 -20.16
CA TRP A 168 -9.47 -12.67 -19.45
C TRP A 168 -8.31 -12.20 -20.31
N GLU A 169 -8.19 -12.67 -21.55
CA GLU A 169 -7.12 -12.26 -22.48
C GLU A 169 -7.15 -10.75 -22.74
N ALA A 170 -8.32 -10.17 -22.97
CA ALA A 170 -8.49 -8.74 -23.13
C ALA A 170 -8.09 -7.97 -21.86
N TYR A 171 -8.39 -8.52 -20.67
CA TYR A 171 -8.01 -7.93 -19.39
C TYR A 171 -6.49 -7.97 -19.18
N ILE A 172 -5.84 -9.11 -19.46
CA ILE A 172 -4.37 -9.24 -19.45
C ILE A 172 -3.74 -8.22 -20.39
N GLY A 173 -4.28 -8.03 -21.60
CA GLY A 173 -3.77 -7.05 -22.56
C GLY A 173 -3.75 -5.61 -21.99
N LYS A 174 -4.81 -5.22 -21.27
CA LYS A 174 -4.88 -3.90 -20.59
C LYS A 174 -3.87 -3.79 -19.46
N VAL A 175 -3.73 -4.83 -18.63
CA VAL A 175 -2.74 -4.85 -17.54
C VAL A 175 -1.32 -4.78 -18.11
N ARG A 176 -1.01 -5.58 -19.13
CA ARG A 176 0.29 -5.56 -19.84
C ARG A 176 0.62 -4.16 -20.35
N HIS A 177 -0.34 -3.46 -20.96
CA HIS A 177 -0.13 -2.10 -21.44
C HIS A 177 0.30 -1.15 -20.32
N LEU A 178 -0.30 -1.27 -19.12
CA LEU A 178 0.05 -0.44 -17.97
C LEU A 178 1.42 -0.80 -17.38
N LEU A 179 1.73 -2.10 -17.29
CA LEU A 179 3.01 -2.59 -16.75
C LEU A 179 4.20 -2.24 -17.65
N LEU A 180 4.01 -2.23 -18.96
CA LEU A 180 5.07 -1.91 -19.94
C LEU A 180 5.10 -0.44 -20.33
N GLY A 181 4.00 0.28 -20.09
CA GLY A 181 3.87 1.69 -20.43
C GLY A 181 4.69 2.64 -19.55
N SER A 182 4.59 3.92 -19.90
CA SER A 182 5.08 5.03 -19.08
C SER A 182 3.92 5.63 -18.27
N PRO A 183 4.13 5.95 -16.98
CA PRO A 183 3.12 6.60 -16.13
C PRO A 183 2.56 7.88 -16.77
N ARG A 184 1.23 8.06 -16.74
CA ARG A 184 0.62 9.38 -17.01
C ARG A 184 0.59 10.19 -15.71
N ASP A 185 1.25 11.34 -15.73
CA ASP A 185 1.10 12.49 -14.83
C ASP A 185 0.79 12.18 -13.35
N THR A 186 1.77 11.58 -12.67
CA THR A 186 1.78 11.40 -11.20
C THR A 186 3.16 11.71 -10.62
N ARG A 187 3.89 12.68 -11.17
CA ARG A 187 5.33 12.85 -10.88
C ARG A 187 5.64 12.91 -9.39
N ASP A 188 4.90 13.70 -8.64
CA ASP A 188 5.15 13.85 -7.19
C ASP A 188 4.79 12.56 -6.43
N TRP A 189 3.61 11.98 -6.67
CA TRP A 189 3.21 10.73 -6.00
C TRP A 189 4.17 9.57 -6.34
N GLN A 190 4.54 9.46 -7.61
CA GLN A 190 5.48 8.44 -8.09
C GLN A 190 6.87 8.62 -7.50
N ALA A 191 7.34 9.84 -7.26
CA ALA A 191 8.65 10.10 -6.67
C ALA A 191 8.81 9.39 -5.30
N GLY A 192 7.75 9.30 -4.50
CA GLY A 192 7.76 8.51 -3.27
C GLY A 192 8.05 7.02 -3.51
N PHE A 193 7.43 6.42 -4.54
CA PHE A 193 7.65 5.02 -4.93
C PHE A 193 9.05 4.82 -5.53
N ASP A 194 9.54 5.76 -6.34
CA ASP A 194 10.88 5.73 -6.93
C ASP A 194 11.96 5.83 -5.83
N ASN A 195 11.77 6.72 -4.86
CA ASN A 195 12.67 6.88 -3.71
C ASN A 195 12.72 5.61 -2.85
N ALA A 196 11.56 5.02 -2.56
CA ALA A 196 11.48 3.76 -1.81
C ALA A 196 12.15 2.61 -2.56
N GLY A 197 11.96 2.51 -3.88
CA GLY A 197 12.61 1.50 -4.70
C GLY A 197 14.13 1.65 -4.68
N THR A 198 14.61 2.87 -4.88
CA THR A 198 16.04 3.20 -4.81
C THR A 198 16.63 2.85 -3.44
N ALA A 199 15.92 3.16 -2.35
CA ALA A 199 16.36 2.81 -0.99
C ALA A 199 16.45 1.28 -0.79
N LEU A 200 15.44 0.53 -1.22
CA LEU A 200 15.44 -0.93 -1.14
C LEU A 200 16.55 -1.56 -1.99
N ARG A 201 16.83 -1.00 -3.17
CA ARG A 201 17.97 -1.40 -4.00
C ARG A 201 19.29 -1.21 -3.27
N HIS A 202 19.50 -0.03 -2.69
CA HIS A 202 20.71 0.26 -1.92
C HIS A 202 20.88 -0.70 -0.73
N LEU A 203 19.79 -0.99 -0.01
CA LEU A 203 19.81 -1.96 1.10
C LEU A 203 20.12 -3.39 0.62
N ARG A 204 19.65 -3.79 -0.56
CA ARG A 204 20.03 -5.06 -1.19
C ARG A 204 21.52 -5.09 -1.51
N GLU A 205 22.00 -4.07 -2.21
CA GLU A 205 23.39 -3.97 -2.68
C GLU A 205 24.40 -3.91 -1.52
N THR A 206 23.99 -3.34 -0.39
CA THR A 206 24.81 -3.26 0.83
C THR A 206 24.60 -4.44 1.80
N GLY A 207 23.79 -5.44 1.43
CA GLY A 207 23.57 -6.63 2.25
C GLY A 207 22.78 -6.41 3.55
N ARG A 208 22.01 -5.31 3.64
CA ARG A 208 21.25 -4.94 4.85
C ARG A 208 19.81 -5.47 4.86
N LEU A 209 19.33 -6.02 3.75
CA LEU A 209 18.03 -6.68 3.69
C LEU A 209 18.06 -8.03 4.40
N THR A 210 17.14 -8.24 5.33
CA THR A 210 16.97 -9.53 6.03
C THR A 210 15.99 -10.47 5.35
N ARG A 211 15.38 -10.03 4.24
CA ARG A 211 14.41 -10.79 3.44
C ARG A 211 14.63 -10.47 1.95
N GLY A 212 14.37 -11.42 1.06
CA GLY A 212 14.55 -11.21 -0.37
C GLY A 212 13.73 -10.03 -0.91
N LEU A 213 14.36 -9.18 -1.73
CA LEU A 213 13.79 -7.92 -2.25
C LEU A 213 12.40 -8.10 -2.89
N ARG A 214 12.21 -9.15 -3.70
CA ARG A 214 10.91 -9.44 -4.35
C ARG A 214 9.79 -9.74 -3.34
N ALA A 215 10.13 -10.40 -2.23
CA ALA A 215 9.17 -10.62 -1.14
C ALA A 215 8.83 -9.32 -0.42
N VAL A 216 9.83 -8.48 -0.16
CA VAL A 216 9.65 -7.17 0.50
C VAL A 216 8.76 -6.25 -0.34
N ILE A 217 8.99 -6.18 -1.66
CA ILE A 217 8.18 -5.36 -2.55
C ILE A 217 6.74 -5.91 -2.66
N ALA A 218 6.54 -7.24 -2.65
CA ALA A 218 5.20 -7.82 -2.61
C ALA A 218 4.39 -7.32 -1.39
N GLU A 219 5.02 -7.18 -0.22
CA GLU A 219 4.37 -6.57 0.96
C GLU A 219 4.04 -5.09 0.73
N HIS A 220 4.91 -4.32 0.07
CA HIS A 220 4.62 -2.92 -0.27
C HIS A 220 3.39 -2.80 -1.16
N VAL A 221 3.26 -3.66 -2.18
CA VAL A 221 2.09 -3.72 -3.07
C VAL A 221 0.83 -3.99 -2.27
N ILE A 222 0.85 -5.01 -1.40
CA ILE A 222 -0.31 -5.36 -0.57
C ILE A 222 -0.69 -4.22 0.38
N PHE A 223 0.29 -3.61 1.05
CA PHE A 223 0.02 -2.49 1.96
C PHE A 223 -0.51 -1.26 1.21
N HIS A 224 0.00 -0.95 0.02
CA HIS A 224 -0.56 0.09 -0.83
C HIS A 224 -2.02 -0.22 -1.22
N TRP A 225 -2.30 -1.43 -1.72
CA TRP A 225 -3.66 -1.83 -2.12
C TRP A 225 -4.66 -1.84 -0.96
N ASN A 226 -4.24 -2.23 0.25
CA ASN A 226 -5.07 -2.14 1.44
C ASN A 226 -5.42 -0.68 1.78
N ARG A 227 -4.47 0.24 1.64
CA ARG A 227 -4.66 1.69 1.91
C ARG A 227 -5.50 2.38 0.84
N LEU A 228 -5.33 1.97 -0.41
CA LEU A 228 -6.14 2.37 -1.56
C LEU A 228 -7.58 1.82 -1.50
N GLY A 229 -7.82 0.79 -0.70
CA GLY A 229 -9.14 0.18 -0.52
C GLY A 229 -9.55 -0.80 -1.62
N LEU A 230 -8.59 -1.40 -2.33
CA LEU A 230 -8.90 -2.44 -3.32
C LEU A 230 -9.41 -3.72 -2.63
N PRO A 231 -10.58 -4.27 -3.04
CA PRO A 231 -11.07 -5.53 -2.51
C PRO A 231 -10.10 -6.69 -2.72
N ALA A 232 -10.06 -7.64 -1.79
CA ALA A 232 -9.10 -8.76 -1.85
C ALA A 232 -9.28 -9.62 -3.12
N THR A 233 -10.52 -9.78 -3.60
CA THR A 233 -10.82 -10.41 -4.90
C THR A 233 -10.21 -9.61 -6.06
N THR A 234 -10.31 -8.28 -6.05
CA THR A 234 -9.69 -7.41 -7.05
C THR A 234 -8.16 -7.47 -6.98
N GLN A 235 -7.57 -7.53 -5.78
CA GLN A 235 -6.13 -7.72 -5.59
C GLN A 235 -5.66 -9.04 -6.21
N ALA A 236 -6.38 -10.14 -5.92
CA ALA A 236 -6.09 -11.46 -6.50
C ALA A 236 -6.16 -11.45 -8.03
N THR A 237 -7.25 -10.93 -8.60
CA THR A 237 -7.44 -10.84 -10.05
C THR A 237 -6.39 -9.96 -10.72
N LEU A 238 -6.06 -8.79 -10.16
CA LEU A 238 -5.03 -7.91 -10.71
C LEU A 238 -3.65 -8.55 -10.68
N ALA A 239 -3.28 -9.17 -9.57
CA ALA A 239 -1.98 -9.82 -9.42
C ALA A 239 -1.83 -11.03 -10.36
N GLN A 240 -2.90 -11.82 -10.52
CA GLN A 240 -2.90 -12.92 -11.50
C GLN A 240 -2.77 -12.39 -12.93
N ALA A 241 -3.55 -11.36 -13.30
CA ALA A 241 -3.45 -10.76 -14.64
C ALA A 241 -2.07 -10.15 -14.91
N ALA A 242 -1.44 -9.55 -13.89
CA ALA A 242 -0.08 -9.00 -14.00
C ALA A 242 0.97 -10.10 -14.15
N THR A 243 0.78 -11.23 -13.47
CA THR A 243 1.61 -12.43 -13.63
C THR A 243 1.49 -12.99 -15.04
N ASP A 244 0.27 -13.23 -15.51
CA ASP A 244 -0.03 -13.74 -16.85
C ASP A 244 0.41 -12.76 -17.96
N ALA A 245 0.37 -11.45 -17.68
CA ALA A 245 0.85 -10.43 -18.60
C ALA A 245 2.35 -10.57 -18.89
N ILE A 246 3.15 -10.99 -17.91
CA ILE A 246 4.60 -11.12 -18.03
C ILE A 246 5.02 -12.53 -18.44
N PHE A 247 4.48 -13.57 -17.79
CA PHE A 247 4.88 -14.96 -18.02
C PHE A 247 3.99 -15.72 -19.02
N GLY A 248 2.87 -15.14 -19.44
CA GLY A 248 1.82 -15.83 -20.18
C GLY A 248 0.85 -16.58 -19.26
N SER A 249 -0.36 -16.84 -19.75
CA SER A 249 -1.34 -17.65 -19.03
C SER A 249 -0.89 -19.12 -19.03
N ALA A 250 -0.92 -19.78 -17.87
CA ALA A 250 -0.73 -21.22 -17.82
C ALA A 250 -1.80 -21.92 -18.68
N PRO A 251 -1.44 -22.94 -19.49
CA PRO A 251 -2.43 -23.71 -20.22
C PRO A 251 -3.41 -24.34 -19.23
N ALA A 252 -4.71 -24.30 -19.57
CA ALA A 252 -5.73 -24.97 -18.76
C ALA A 252 -5.36 -26.46 -18.67
N LEU A 253 -5.10 -26.95 -17.45
CA LEU A 253 -4.89 -28.38 -17.24
C LEU A 253 -6.10 -29.12 -17.80
N PRO A 254 -5.90 -30.16 -18.64
CA PRO A 254 -7.02 -30.94 -19.15
C PRO A 254 -7.80 -31.50 -17.97
N ARG A 255 -9.14 -31.31 -18.00
CA ARG A 255 -10.03 -31.92 -17.02
C ARG A 255 -9.83 -33.45 -17.12
N ARG A 256 -9.40 -34.06 -16.02
CA ARG A 256 -9.46 -35.52 -15.85
C ARG A 256 -10.89 -35.96 -15.64
#